data_AF-A0A4R6SD78-F1
#
_entry.id   AF-A0A4R6SD78-F1
#
_cell.length_a   1.000
_cell.length_b   1.000
_cell.length_c   1.000
_cell.angle_alpha   90.00
_cell.angle_beta   90.00
_cell.angle_gamma   90.00
#
_symmetry.space_group_name_H-M   'P 1'
#
loop_
_entity.id
_entity.type
_entity.pdbx_description
1 polymer ?
#
loop_
_entity_poly.entity_id
_entity_poly.type
_entity_poly.pdbx_seq_one_letter_code
_entity_poly.pdbx_strand_id
1 'polypeptide(L)'
;MQEVRILRHPFVYVPLATVLVLAVVYRTVEDTAMGVLGLFAGAVLGLDALNLGMLLGALVLGVRVHRVVLGVGARVWERRKPQQLLMLRAVPVILWVSVAPGKAPVRRRMAATAGVALLFALLTVAGLTFAAIDGAPFWVAATAGAVLLVAPELRPQQTVRTTTVGWLLFRVPRLTGRAADQLTAAPMVTTAFKAAEAGDLDTAERLAAELAARYPDLPAALAVRTAVLELRGRYAEAMLLTVKLAGDRTQEPHEAAVNFAALAGIACVTVEAGQLDSETGLSTAAMALANAETLGYHTVKLLGTRALLALLTGDTARAVALAGQAAAVTDEPLVRANDLATLTAAYMAEGDNAAARVSLAKAEALVPWLPRITVLRQRLSIS
;
A
#
# COMPACT_ATOMS: atom_id res chain seq x y z
N MET A 1 -14.32 -23.25 2.80
CA MET A 1 -15.33 -22.23 3.20
C MET A 1 -15.17 -20.86 2.52
N GLN A 2 -14.42 -20.73 1.40
CA GLN A 2 -14.29 -19.46 0.65
C GLN A 2 -15.31 -19.32 -0.51
N GLU A 3 -15.84 -20.41 -1.04
CA GLU A 3 -16.71 -20.39 -2.23
C GLU A 3 -18.14 -19.89 -1.94
N VAL A 4 -18.67 -20.12 -0.73
CA VAL A 4 -20.01 -19.64 -0.34
C VAL A 4 -20.04 -18.11 -0.11
N ARG A 5 -18.87 -17.47 0.06
CA ARG A 5 -18.79 -16.01 0.27
C ARG A 5 -18.85 -15.22 -1.04
N ILE A 6 -18.52 -15.84 -2.17
CA ILE A 6 -18.61 -15.23 -3.51
C ILE A 6 -20.08 -15.05 -3.92
N LEU A 7 -20.93 -16.02 -3.58
CA LEU A 7 -22.38 -15.96 -3.83
C LEU A 7 -23.09 -14.87 -3.03
N ARG A 8 -22.55 -14.41 -1.90
CA ARG A 8 -23.15 -13.33 -1.08
C ARG A 8 -22.73 -11.91 -1.48
N HIS A 9 -21.97 -11.76 -2.56
CA HIS A 9 -21.57 -10.44 -3.00
C HIS A 9 -22.74 -9.75 -3.71
N PRO A 10 -23.12 -8.51 -3.35
CA PRO A 10 -24.23 -7.79 -3.98
C PRO A 10 -24.06 -7.66 -5.51
N PHE A 11 -22.81 -7.77 -5.99
CA PHE A 11 -22.47 -7.80 -7.41
C PHE A 11 -22.93 -9.06 -8.17
N VAL A 12 -23.40 -10.12 -7.51
CA VAL A 12 -23.93 -11.32 -8.18
C VAL A 12 -25.47 -11.34 -8.20
N TYR A 13 -26.11 -10.96 -7.08
CA TYR A 13 -27.58 -10.97 -6.99
C TYR A 13 -28.23 -9.87 -7.81
N VAL A 14 -27.62 -8.69 -7.87
CA VAL A 14 -28.22 -7.54 -8.53
C VAL A 14 -28.26 -7.72 -10.06
N PRO A 15 -27.19 -8.19 -10.75
CA PRO A 15 -27.27 -8.52 -12.17
C PRO A 15 -28.25 -9.66 -12.45
N LEU A 16 -28.28 -10.71 -11.62
CA LEU A 16 -29.19 -11.84 -11.80
C LEU A 16 -30.66 -11.41 -11.67
N ALA A 17 -30.99 -10.61 -10.66
CA ALA A 17 -32.32 -10.04 -10.49
C ALA A 17 -32.69 -9.13 -11.67
N THR A 18 -31.74 -8.36 -12.19
CA THR A 18 -31.97 -7.48 -13.34
C THR A 18 -32.23 -8.27 -14.62
N VAL A 19 -31.48 -9.34 -14.87
CA VAL A 19 -31.73 -10.27 -15.98
C VAL A 19 -33.12 -10.91 -15.88
N LEU A 20 -33.52 -11.30 -14.67
CA LEU A 20 -34.84 -11.89 -14.42
C LEU A 20 -35.97 -10.89 -14.66
N VAL A 21 -35.80 -9.63 -14.27
CA VAL A 21 -36.73 -8.54 -14.61
C VAL A 21 -36.79 -8.29 -16.11
N LEU A 22 -35.65 -8.27 -16.81
CA LEU A 22 -35.61 -8.11 -18.27
C LEU A 22 -36.36 -9.23 -18.99
N ALA A 23 -36.23 -10.48 -18.52
CA ALA A 23 -36.95 -11.63 -19.07
C ALA A 23 -38.47 -11.59 -18.81
N VAL A 24 -38.92 -10.87 -17.78
CA VAL A 24 -40.36 -10.66 -17.49
C VAL A 24 -40.92 -9.48 -18.31
N VAL A 25 -40.12 -8.44 -18.53
CA VAL A 25 -40.51 -7.22 -19.25
C VAL A 25 -40.50 -7.45 -20.77
N TYR A 26 -39.47 -8.10 -21.31
CA TYR A 26 -39.37 -8.39 -22.73
C TYR A 26 -40.02 -9.74 -23.05
N ARG A 27 -40.99 -9.72 -23.96
CA ARG A 27 -41.78 -10.90 -24.31
C ARG A 27 -41.12 -11.79 -25.36
N THR A 28 -40.09 -11.30 -26.03
CA THR A 28 -39.35 -12.04 -27.06
C THR A 28 -37.95 -12.41 -26.56
N VAL A 29 -37.42 -13.54 -27.06
CA VAL A 29 -36.06 -14.00 -26.74
C VAL A 29 -35.01 -13.04 -27.30
N GLU A 30 -35.27 -12.45 -28.46
CA GLU A 30 -34.38 -11.48 -29.11
C GLU A 30 -34.25 -10.19 -28.30
N ASP A 31 -35.37 -9.59 -27.88
CA ASP A 31 -35.36 -8.38 -27.05
C ASP A 31 -34.70 -8.64 -25.68
N THR A 32 -34.93 -9.84 -25.12
CA THR A 32 -34.28 -10.25 -23.87
C THR A 32 -32.76 -10.37 -24.05
N ALA A 33 -32.30 -11.01 -25.13
CA ALA A 33 -30.87 -11.15 -25.43
C ALA A 33 -30.21 -9.77 -25.64
N MET A 34 -30.86 -8.89 -26.41
CA MET A 34 -30.42 -7.52 -26.62
C MET A 34 -30.41 -6.70 -25.33
N GLY A 35 -31.42 -6.88 -24.46
CA GLY A 35 -31.46 -6.28 -23.14
C GLY A 35 -30.30 -6.76 -22.24
N VAL A 36 -30.00 -8.05 -22.23
CA VAL A 36 -28.86 -8.59 -21.45
C VAL A 36 -27.53 -8.03 -21.96
N LEU A 37 -27.31 -8.00 -23.28
CA LEU A 37 -26.12 -7.38 -23.88
C LEU A 37 -26.02 -5.89 -23.53
N GLY A 38 -27.14 -5.17 -23.63
CA GLY A 38 -27.26 -3.78 -23.23
C GLY A 38 -26.85 -3.58 -21.77
N LEU A 39 -27.42 -4.37 -20.86
CA LEU A 39 -27.13 -4.33 -19.43
C LEU A 39 -25.63 -4.44 -19.15
N PHE A 40 -24.95 -5.44 -19.74
CA PHE A 40 -23.51 -5.62 -19.56
C PHE A 40 -22.70 -4.48 -20.19
N ALA A 41 -23.06 -4.05 -21.40
CA ALA A 41 -22.39 -2.95 -22.08
C ALA A 41 -22.49 -1.65 -21.27
N GLY A 42 -23.70 -1.30 -20.82
CA GLY A 42 -23.94 -0.12 -20.00
C GLY A 42 -23.24 -0.19 -18.63
N ALA A 43 -23.23 -1.35 -18.00
CA ALA A 43 -22.49 -1.59 -16.76
C ALA A 43 -20.98 -1.32 -16.91
N VAL A 44 -20.37 -1.88 -17.96
CA VAL A 44 -18.95 -1.65 -18.28
C VAL A 44 -18.71 -0.17 -18.60
N LEU A 45 -19.51 0.42 -19.49
CA LEU A 45 -19.37 1.83 -19.87
C LEU A 45 -19.51 2.77 -18.67
N GLY A 46 -20.44 2.52 -17.76
CA GLY A 46 -20.63 3.31 -16.54
C GLY A 46 -19.43 3.27 -15.60
N LEU A 47 -18.86 2.08 -15.37
CA LEU A 47 -17.64 1.93 -14.56
C LEU A 47 -16.41 2.53 -15.23
N ASP A 48 -16.25 2.32 -16.54
CA ASP A 48 -15.13 2.87 -17.29
C ASP A 48 -15.20 4.39 -17.35
N ALA A 49 -16.39 4.97 -17.50
CA ALA A 49 -16.59 6.42 -17.43
C ALA A 49 -16.15 6.99 -16.06
N LEU A 50 -16.52 6.35 -14.96
CA LEU A 50 -16.04 6.74 -13.62
C LEU A 50 -14.51 6.68 -13.53
N ASN A 51 -13.90 5.57 -13.97
CA ASN A 51 -12.45 5.37 -13.89
C ASN A 51 -11.67 6.31 -14.83
N LEU A 52 -12.20 6.59 -16.02
CA LEU A 52 -11.66 7.56 -16.97
C LEU A 52 -11.74 8.98 -16.40
N GLY A 53 -12.88 9.36 -15.84
CA GLY A 53 -13.02 10.66 -15.19
C GLY A 53 -12.13 10.80 -13.95
N MET A 54 -11.93 9.72 -13.17
CA MET A 54 -10.94 9.68 -12.09
C MET A 54 -9.51 9.87 -12.60
N LEU A 55 -9.15 9.18 -13.69
CA LEU A 55 -7.82 9.29 -14.30
C LEU A 55 -7.55 10.70 -14.83
N LEU A 56 -8.47 11.23 -15.64
CA LEU A 56 -8.37 12.57 -16.21
C LEU A 56 -8.36 13.64 -15.12
N GLY A 57 -9.28 13.54 -14.16
CA GLY A 57 -9.32 14.43 -13.02
C GLY A 57 -8.04 14.37 -12.19
N ALA A 58 -7.43 13.20 -12.02
CA ALA A 58 -6.18 13.07 -11.28
C ALA A 58 -5.00 13.72 -12.02
N LEU A 59 -4.90 13.49 -13.34
CA LEU A 59 -3.87 14.08 -14.19
C LEU A 59 -3.95 15.61 -14.21
N VAL A 60 -5.16 16.17 -14.40
CA VAL A 60 -5.38 17.62 -14.47
C VAL A 60 -5.17 18.29 -13.11
N LEU A 61 -5.70 17.70 -12.03
CA LEU A 61 -5.69 18.33 -10.70
C LEU A 61 -4.45 17.98 -9.88
N GLY A 62 -3.52 17.17 -10.41
CA GLY A 62 -2.28 16.78 -9.76
C GLY A 62 -2.49 15.85 -8.55
N VAL A 63 -3.51 14.99 -8.61
CA VAL A 63 -3.66 13.85 -7.70
C VAL A 63 -2.79 12.71 -8.22
N ARG A 64 -2.19 11.93 -7.32
CA ARG A 64 -1.25 10.88 -7.73
C ARG A 64 -2.04 9.65 -8.19
N VAL A 65 -1.71 9.12 -9.36
CA VAL A 65 -2.22 7.83 -9.84
C VAL A 65 -1.19 6.77 -9.53
N HIS A 66 -1.52 5.82 -8.65
CA HIS A 66 -0.57 4.78 -8.26
C HIS A 66 -0.81 3.44 -8.94
N ARG A 67 -2.00 3.23 -9.50
CA ARG A 67 -2.32 2.02 -10.23
C ARG A 67 -3.33 2.28 -11.33
N VAL A 68 -3.05 1.75 -12.52
CA VAL A 68 -3.95 1.70 -13.66
C VAL A 68 -3.91 0.28 -14.21
N VAL A 69 -5.05 -0.39 -14.19
CA VAL A 69 -5.22 -1.73 -14.75
C VAL A 69 -6.23 -1.64 -15.87
N LEU A 70 -5.85 -2.08 -17.07
CA LEU A 70 -6.76 -2.21 -18.20
C LEU A 70 -7.02 -3.69 -18.46
N GLY A 71 -8.23 -4.13 -18.15
CA GLY A 71 -8.79 -5.41 -18.51
C GLY A 71 -9.01 -6.41 -17.39
N VAL A 72 -9.41 -7.62 -17.78
CA VAL A 72 -9.66 -8.79 -16.94
C VAL A 72 -8.88 -9.99 -17.48
N GLY A 73 -8.59 -10.97 -16.62
CA GLY A 73 -7.88 -12.20 -17.00
C GLY A 73 -6.37 -12.13 -16.78
N ALA A 74 -5.64 -12.97 -17.53
CA ALA A 74 -4.19 -13.10 -17.41
C ALA A 74 -3.46 -11.79 -17.72
N ARG A 75 -2.34 -11.56 -17.02
CA ARG A 75 -1.48 -10.39 -17.24
C ARG A 75 -0.74 -10.56 -18.57
N VAL A 76 -0.97 -9.64 -19.50
CA VAL A 76 -0.27 -9.59 -20.81
C VAL A 76 0.97 -8.73 -20.69
N TRP A 77 0.85 -7.59 -20.00
CA TRP A 77 1.94 -6.65 -19.87
C TRP A 77 1.84 -5.87 -18.56
N GLU A 78 2.98 -5.49 -18.01
CA GLU A 78 3.03 -4.63 -16.82
C GLU A 78 4.30 -3.79 -16.82
N ARG A 79 4.13 -2.54 -16.41
CA ARG A 79 5.23 -1.62 -16.15
C ARG A 79 5.11 -1.12 -14.73
N ARG A 80 6.12 -1.45 -13.92
CA ARG A 80 6.29 -0.90 -12.58
C ARG A 80 7.21 0.31 -12.65
N LYS A 81 6.70 1.47 -12.23
CA LYS A 81 7.51 2.59 -11.74
C LYS A 81 7.39 2.60 -10.22
N PRO A 82 8.33 3.24 -9.47
CA PRO A 82 8.32 3.27 -8.01
C PRO A 82 7.00 3.72 -7.37
N GLN A 83 6.13 4.40 -8.12
CA GLN A 83 4.84 4.88 -7.63
C GLN A 83 3.66 4.60 -8.56
N GLN A 84 3.88 3.82 -9.62
CA GLN A 84 2.85 3.63 -10.63
C GLN A 84 2.93 2.21 -11.17
N LEU A 85 1.87 1.45 -10.96
CA LEU A 85 1.67 0.17 -11.59
C LEU A 85 0.76 0.35 -12.80
N LEU A 86 1.29 0.18 -14.00
CA LEU A 86 0.50 0.06 -15.22
C LEU A 86 0.40 -1.41 -15.59
N MET A 87 -0.80 -1.95 -15.74
CA MET A 87 -1.03 -3.36 -16.04
C MET A 87 -2.05 -3.49 -17.16
N LEU A 88 -1.73 -4.29 -18.18
CA LEU A 88 -2.62 -4.68 -19.26
C LEU A 88 -2.94 -6.17 -19.11
N ARG A 89 -4.23 -6.51 -19.20
CA ARG A 89 -4.74 -7.88 -19.11
C ARG A 89 -5.31 -8.34 -20.45
N ALA A 90 -5.50 -9.65 -20.56
CA ALA A 90 -5.89 -10.33 -21.80
C ALA A 90 -7.18 -9.76 -22.43
N VAL A 91 -8.15 -9.36 -21.61
CA VAL A 91 -9.43 -8.81 -22.07
C VAL A 91 -9.53 -7.34 -21.65
N PRO A 92 -9.12 -6.36 -22.48
CA PRO A 92 -8.99 -4.94 -22.10
C PRO A 92 -10.33 -4.19 -22.08
N VAL A 93 -11.31 -4.73 -21.34
CA VAL A 93 -12.70 -4.24 -21.33
C VAL A 93 -13.03 -3.38 -20.11
N ILE A 94 -12.25 -3.46 -19.02
CA ILE A 94 -12.51 -2.72 -17.79
C ILE A 94 -11.28 -1.91 -17.41
N LEU A 95 -11.45 -0.60 -17.21
CA LEU A 95 -10.44 0.27 -16.66
C LEU A 95 -10.59 0.35 -15.15
N TRP A 96 -9.53 0.07 -14.41
CA TRP A 96 -9.48 0.26 -12.97
C TRP A 96 -8.36 1.21 -12.58
N VAL A 97 -8.71 2.30 -11.91
CA VAL A 97 -7.77 3.35 -11.51
C VAL A 97 -7.77 3.53 -10.01
N SER A 98 -6.58 3.55 -9.41
CA SER A 98 -6.38 3.87 -8.00
C SER A 98 -5.59 5.15 -7.85
N VAL A 99 -6.18 6.09 -7.11
CA VAL A 99 -5.58 7.39 -6.81
C VAL A 99 -5.11 7.45 -5.36
N ALA A 100 -4.11 8.28 -5.11
CA ALA A 100 -3.55 8.55 -3.79
C ALA A 100 -3.31 10.06 -3.63
N PRO A 101 -3.18 10.55 -2.38
CA PRO A 101 -2.81 11.93 -2.10
C PRO A 101 -1.62 12.41 -2.94
N GLY A 102 -1.86 13.49 -3.70
CA GLY A 102 -0.89 14.12 -4.61
C GLY A 102 -0.43 15.48 -4.09
N LYS A 103 -0.62 16.54 -4.86
CA LYS A 103 -0.22 17.89 -4.45
C LYS A 103 -1.19 18.51 -3.43
N ALA A 104 -0.72 19.47 -2.63
CA ALA A 104 -1.60 20.29 -1.80
C ALA A 104 -2.37 21.33 -2.65
N PRO A 105 -3.60 21.73 -2.30
CA PRO A 105 -4.44 21.24 -1.20
C PRO A 105 -5.08 19.88 -1.52
N VAL A 106 -4.70 18.84 -0.77
CA VAL A 106 -5.03 17.43 -1.08
C VAL A 106 -6.53 17.19 -1.10
N ARG A 107 -7.25 17.59 -0.04
CA ARG A 107 -8.69 17.34 0.11
C ARG A 107 -9.50 17.90 -1.07
N ARG A 108 -9.24 19.16 -1.43
CA ARG A 108 -9.94 19.83 -2.53
C ARG A 108 -9.63 19.18 -3.88
N ARG A 109 -8.36 18.84 -4.14
CA ARG A 109 -7.98 18.18 -5.39
C ARG A 109 -8.59 16.78 -5.50
N MET A 110 -8.55 15.97 -4.44
CA MET A 110 -9.18 14.64 -4.43
C MET A 110 -10.70 14.70 -4.62
N ALA A 111 -11.38 15.62 -3.94
CA ALA A 111 -12.82 15.82 -4.11
C ALA A 111 -13.17 16.34 -5.52
N ALA A 112 -12.38 17.27 -6.06
CA ALA A 112 -12.57 17.76 -7.43
C ALA A 112 -12.30 16.66 -8.47
N THR A 113 -11.30 15.79 -8.27
CA THR A 113 -11.08 14.60 -9.12
C THR A 113 -12.28 13.66 -9.09
N ALA A 114 -12.87 13.42 -7.91
CA ALA A 114 -14.11 12.66 -7.78
C ALA A 114 -15.31 13.36 -8.45
N GLY A 115 -15.33 14.69 -8.45
CA GLY A 115 -16.32 15.48 -9.19
C GLY A 115 -16.21 15.30 -10.71
N VAL A 116 -15.00 15.26 -11.26
CA VAL A 116 -14.76 14.94 -12.68
C VAL A 116 -15.21 13.52 -13.00
N ALA A 117 -14.91 12.54 -12.13
CA ALA A 117 -15.41 11.18 -12.28
C ALA A 117 -16.94 11.10 -12.31
N LEU A 118 -17.60 11.79 -11.36
CA LEU A 118 -19.05 11.87 -11.32
C LEU A 118 -19.62 12.51 -12.60
N LEU A 119 -19.01 13.59 -13.09
CA LEU A 119 -19.44 14.25 -14.33
C LEU A 119 -19.39 13.27 -15.51
N PHE A 120 -18.31 12.52 -15.68
CA PHE A 120 -18.20 11.52 -16.75
C PHE A 120 -19.27 10.44 -16.65
N ALA A 121 -19.53 9.95 -15.43
CA ALA A 121 -20.58 8.95 -15.20
C ALA A 121 -21.97 9.51 -15.51
N LEU A 122 -22.28 10.74 -15.07
CA LEU A 122 -23.56 11.40 -15.35
C LEU A 122 -23.74 11.65 -16.85
N LEU A 123 -22.70 12.11 -17.56
CA LEU A 123 -22.74 12.30 -19.01
C LEU A 123 -22.97 10.97 -19.74
N THR A 124 -22.36 9.88 -19.26
CA THR A 124 -22.55 8.54 -19.83
C THR A 124 -23.97 8.04 -19.61
N VAL A 125 -24.50 8.15 -18.37
CA VAL A 125 -25.89 7.77 -18.07
C VAL A 125 -26.87 8.63 -18.86
N ALA A 126 -26.65 9.94 -18.98
CA ALA A 126 -27.49 10.84 -19.76
C ALA A 126 -27.47 10.48 -21.26
N GLY A 127 -26.29 10.20 -21.81
CA GLY A 127 -26.14 9.76 -23.21
C GLY A 127 -26.85 8.44 -23.49
N LEU A 128 -26.73 7.46 -22.58
CA LEU A 128 -27.46 6.19 -22.68
C LEU A 128 -28.98 6.38 -22.54
N THR A 129 -29.41 7.26 -21.63
CA THR A 129 -30.84 7.59 -21.45
C THR A 129 -31.40 8.27 -22.70
N PHE A 130 -30.65 9.18 -23.32
CA PHE A 130 -31.03 9.82 -24.58
C PHE A 130 -31.13 8.79 -25.72
N ALA A 131 -30.19 7.86 -25.82
CA ALA A 131 -30.27 6.76 -26.80
C ALA A 131 -31.43 5.78 -26.52
N ALA A 132 -31.93 5.74 -25.28
CA ALA A 132 -33.06 4.90 -24.88
C ALA A 132 -34.44 5.52 -25.16
N ILE A 133 -34.52 6.75 -25.71
CA ILE A 133 -35.80 7.45 -25.98
C ILE A 133 -36.70 6.64 -26.92
N ASP A 134 -36.13 5.98 -27.93
CA ASP A 134 -36.88 5.17 -28.89
C ASP A 134 -37.34 3.82 -28.30
N GLY A 135 -37.04 3.55 -27.03
CA GLY A 135 -37.48 2.36 -26.30
C GLY A 135 -36.76 1.06 -26.68
N ALA A 136 -35.70 1.15 -27.48
CA ALA A 136 -34.94 -0.03 -27.91
C ALA A 136 -34.40 -0.82 -26.71
N PRO A 137 -34.64 -2.16 -26.64
CA PRO A 137 -34.32 -2.98 -25.47
C PRO A 137 -32.88 -2.85 -24.97
N PHE A 138 -31.93 -2.77 -25.92
CA PHE A 138 -30.51 -2.61 -25.63
C PHE A 138 -30.21 -1.33 -24.84
N TRP A 139 -30.70 -0.17 -25.30
CA TRP A 139 -30.36 1.12 -24.69
C TRP A 139 -31.04 1.33 -23.34
N VAL A 140 -32.28 0.85 -23.19
CA VAL A 140 -33.00 0.86 -21.91
C VAL A 140 -32.23 0.03 -20.88
N ALA A 141 -31.85 -1.20 -21.24
CA ALA A 141 -31.10 -2.08 -20.34
C ALA A 141 -29.67 -1.57 -20.09
N ALA A 142 -29.01 -0.96 -21.08
CA ALA A 142 -27.71 -0.32 -20.90
C ALA A 142 -27.77 0.84 -19.91
N THR A 143 -28.79 1.68 -19.99
CA THR A 143 -29.01 2.76 -19.01
C THR A 143 -29.17 2.17 -17.60
N ALA A 144 -30.00 1.13 -17.46
CA ALA A 144 -30.17 0.43 -16.19
C ALA A 144 -28.84 -0.14 -15.66
N GLY A 145 -28.05 -0.80 -16.51
CA GLY A 145 -26.75 -1.37 -16.16
C GLY A 145 -25.74 -0.33 -15.71
N ALA A 146 -25.68 0.81 -16.39
CA ALA A 146 -24.82 1.93 -16.01
C ALA A 146 -25.21 2.48 -14.63
N VAL A 147 -26.51 2.76 -14.41
CA VAL A 147 -27.02 3.25 -13.12
C VAL A 147 -26.73 2.26 -12.00
N LEU A 148 -26.91 0.96 -12.27
CA LEU A 148 -26.72 -0.11 -11.30
C LEU A 148 -25.30 -0.16 -10.71
N LEU A 149 -24.28 0.11 -11.52
CA LEU A 149 -22.89 0.11 -11.08
C LEU A 149 -22.39 1.49 -10.63
N VAL A 150 -22.91 2.57 -11.20
CA VAL A 150 -22.53 3.94 -10.80
C VAL A 150 -23.14 4.31 -9.45
N ALA A 151 -24.41 3.96 -9.18
CA ALA A 151 -25.10 4.41 -7.96
C ALA A 151 -24.43 3.91 -6.65
N PRO A 152 -23.99 2.65 -6.52
CA PRO A 152 -23.27 2.19 -5.34
C PRO A 152 -21.94 2.93 -5.09
N GLU A 153 -21.26 3.36 -6.16
CA GLU A 153 -20.01 4.14 -6.06
C GLU A 153 -20.24 5.53 -5.47
N LEU A 154 -21.47 6.05 -5.49
CA LEU A 154 -21.83 7.33 -4.82
C LEU A 154 -22.08 7.16 -3.33
N ARG A 155 -22.26 5.93 -2.84
CA ARG A 155 -22.38 5.68 -1.40
C ARG A 155 -21.02 5.88 -0.75
N PRO A 156 -20.87 6.79 0.24
CA PRO A 156 -19.58 7.07 0.85
C PRO A 156 -19.10 5.88 1.69
N GLN A 157 -18.18 5.10 1.15
CA GLN A 157 -17.58 3.93 1.81
C GLN A 157 -16.07 3.93 1.60
N GLN A 158 -15.35 3.61 2.68
CA GLN A 158 -13.93 3.36 2.66
C GLN A 158 -13.68 2.03 3.37
N THR A 159 -13.06 1.10 2.66
CA THR A 159 -12.58 -0.16 3.20
C THR A 159 -11.09 -0.27 2.95
N VAL A 160 -10.44 -1.26 3.56
CA VAL A 160 -9.02 -1.56 3.31
C VAL A 160 -8.74 -1.83 1.83
N ARG A 161 -9.75 -2.28 1.05
CA ARG A 161 -9.60 -2.66 -0.35
C ARG A 161 -10.07 -1.61 -1.34
N THR A 162 -11.04 -0.77 -0.96
CA THR A 162 -11.72 0.13 -1.89
C THR A 162 -12.06 1.46 -1.22
N THR A 163 -11.90 2.55 -1.96
CA THR A 163 -12.42 3.87 -1.61
C THR A 163 -13.38 4.27 -2.71
N THR A 164 -14.65 4.49 -2.38
CA THR A 164 -15.67 4.83 -3.38
C THR A 164 -15.57 6.31 -3.79
N VAL A 165 -16.07 6.62 -4.99
CA VAL A 165 -16.14 8.01 -5.49
C VAL A 165 -16.95 8.90 -4.55
N GLY A 166 -18.03 8.37 -3.98
CA GLY A 166 -18.86 9.06 -3.00
C GLY A 166 -18.11 9.40 -1.71
N TRP A 167 -17.16 8.58 -1.27
CA TRP A 167 -16.35 8.92 -0.10
C TRP A 167 -15.43 10.11 -0.41
N LEU A 168 -14.79 10.10 -1.59
CA LEU A 168 -13.95 11.21 -2.05
C LEU A 168 -14.75 12.51 -2.24
N LEU A 169 -15.99 12.42 -2.72
CA LEU A 169 -16.81 13.59 -2.99
C LEU A 169 -17.46 14.16 -1.72
N PHE A 170 -18.01 13.31 -0.85
CA PHE A 170 -18.85 13.75 0.26
C PHE A 170 -18.19 13.69 1.63
N ARG A 171 -17.22 12.77 1.83
CA ARG A 171 -16.54 12.61 3.13
C ARG A 171 -15.22 13.35 3.19
N VAL A 172 -14.36 13.26 2.16
CA VAL A 172 -13.03 13.92 2.17
C VAL A 172 -13.11 15.42 2.48
N PRO A 173 -14.02 16.23 1.89
CA PRO A 173 -14.10 17.64 2.22
C PRO A 173 -14.49 17.92 3.67
N ARG A 174 -15.19 16.97 4.31
CA ARG A 174 -15.72 17.06 5.67
C ARG A 174 -14.82 16.38 6.72
N LEU A 175 -13.69 15.80 6.32
CA LEU A 175 -12.74 15.22 7.27
C LEU A 175 -12.16 16.32 8.16
N THR A 176 -12.16 16.07 9.47
CA THR A 176 -11.57 16.92 10.51
C THR A 176 -10.61 16.11 11.39
N GLY A 177 -9.79 16.81 12.18
CA GLY A 177 -8.84 16.19 13.12
C GLY A 177 -7.79 15.28 12.45
N ARG A 178 -7.41 14.21 13.16
CA ARG A 178 -6.31 13.30 12.81
C ARG A 178 -6.41 12.73 11.38
N ALA A 179 -7.61 12.33 10.94
CA ALA A 179 -7.79 11.79 9.59
C ALA A 179 -7.56 12.85 8.49
N ALA A 180 -7.96 14.10 8.75
CA ALA A 180 -7.74 15.21 7.84
C ALA A 180 -6.25 15.59 7.74
N ASP A 181 -5.54 15.50 8.86
CA ASP A 181 -4.10 15.75 8.96
C ASP A 181 -3.29 14.64 8.29
N GLN A 182 -3.66 13.36 8.50
CA GLN A 182 -3.05 12.22 7.79
C GLN A 182 -3.12 12.40 6.27
N LEU A 183 -4.29 12.75 5.75
CA LEU A 183 -4.49 12.95 4.32
C LEU A 183 -3.69 14.15 3.79
N THR A 184 -3.55 15.21 4.60
CA THR A 184 -2.80 16.42 4.23
C THR A 184 -1.30 16.19 4.27
N ALA A 185 -0.80 15.40 5.22
CA ALA A 185 0.62 15.08 5.39
C ALA A 185 1.11 14.00 4.42
N ALA A 186 0.22 13.13 3.92
CA ALA A 186 0.56 11.98 3.08
C ALA A 186 1.53 12.27 1.90
N PRO A 187 1.43 13.39 1.16
CA PRO A 187 2.38 13.71 0.10
C PRO A 187 3.80 13.93 0.60
N MET A 188 3.93 14.63 1.74
CA MET A 188 5.21 14.94 2.37
C MET A 188 5.83 13.68 2.98
N VAL A 189 5.02 12.86 3.65
CA VAL A 189 5.39 11.51 4.11
C VAL A 189 5.96 10.67 2.97
N THR A 190 5.25 10.61 1.84
CA THR A 190 5.75 9.82 0.69
C THR A 190 7.08 10.38 0.15
N THR A 191 7.23 11.70 0.12
CA THR A 191 8.43 12.34 -0.42
C THR A 191 9.63 12.11 0.50
N ALA A 192 9.41 12.13 1.81
CA ALA A 192 10.43 11.82 2.80
C ALA A 192 10.90 10.35 2.70
N PHE A 193 9.98 9.38 2.65
CA PHE A 193 10.35 7.98 2.46
C PHE A 193 11.12 7.74 1.17
N LYS A 194 10.74 8.39 0.06
CA LYS A 194 11.52 8.30 -1.17
C LYS A 194 12.93 8.85 -1.06
N ALA A 195 13.08 10.02 -0.44
CA ALA A 195 14.39 10.62 -0.26
C ALA A 195 15.27 9.67 0.57
N ALA A 196 14.68 9.08 1.62
CA ALA A 196 15.33 8.07 2.44
C ALA A 196 15.72 6.80 1.65
N GLU A 197 14.80 6.21 0.88
CA GLU A 197 15.06 5.05 0.02
C GLU A 197 16.13 5.33 -1.05
N ALA A 198 16.21 6.57 -1.55
CA ALA A 198 17.21 7.00 -2.52
C ALA A 198 18.58 7.32 -1.89
N GLY A 199 18.70 7.33 -0.56
CA GLY A 199 19.91 7.72 0.15
C GLY A 199 20.12 9.23 0.31
N ASP A 200 19.16 10.06 -0.10
CA ASP A 200 19.16 11.50 0.16
C ASP A 200 18.65 11.77 1.58
N LEU A 201 19.48 11.42 2.56
CA LEU A 201 19.14 11.50 3.98
C LEU A 201 19.00 12.94 4.47
N ASP A 202 19.69 13.90 3.83
CA ASP A 202 19.58 15.33 4.16
C ASP A 202 18.20 15.87 3.79
N THR A 203 17.69 15.57 2.59
CA THR A 203 16.32 15.92 2.21
C THR A 203 15.31 15.17 3.07
N ALA A 204 15.53 13.88 3.34
CA ALA A 204 14.62 13.09 4.16
C ALA A 204 14.49 13.66 5.58
N GLU A 205 15.61 14.04 6.20
CA GLU A 205 15.65 14.63 7.54
C GLU A 205 14.99 16.00 7.60
N ARG A 206 15.25 16.87 6.60
CA ARG A 206 14.56 18.15 6.50
C ARG A 206 13.04 17.98 6.41
N LEU A 207 12.56 17.05 5.57
CA LEU A 207 11.12 16.76 5.43
C LEU A 207 10.54 16.12 6.69
N ALA A 208 11.29 15.25 7.37
CA ALA A 208 10.90 14.64 8.64
C ALA A 208 10.79 15.69 9.76
N ALA A 209 11.69 16.66 9.81
CA ALA A 209 11.64 17.79 10.75
C ALA A 209 10.46 18.71 10.46
N GLU A 210 10.17 19.02 9.19
CA GLU A 210 8.97 19.77 8.80
C GLU A 210 7.69 19.02 9.18
N LEU A 211 7.65 17.70 8.97
CA LEU A 211 6.54 16.83 9.40
C LEU A 211 6.38 16.88 10.91
N ALA A 212 7.47 16.83 11.68
CA ALA A 212 7.46 16.89 13.13
C ALA A 212 6.91 18.22 13.65
N ALA A 213 7.35 19.34 13.06
CA ALA A 213 6.92 20.68 13.47
C ALA A 213 5.43 20.91 13.20
N ARG A 214 4.93 20.39 12.09
CA ARG A 214 3.53 20.59 11.67
C ARG A 214 2.55 19.55 12.23
N TYR A 215 3.03 18.32 12.46
CA TYR A 215 2.22 17.16 12.81
C TYR A 215 2.94 16.27 13.86
N PRO A 216 3.21 16.78 15.08
CA PRO A 216 4.12 16.15 16.04
C PRO A 216 3.68 14.75 16.51
N ASP A 217 2.37 14.51 16.60
CA ASP A 217 1.78 13.27 17.11
C ASP A 217 1.13 12.41 16.03
N LEU A 218 1.31 12.76 14.76
CA LEU A 218 0.74 12.02 13.65
C LEU A 218 1.54 10.73 13.42
N PRO A 219 0.91 9.53 13.41
CA PRO A 219 1.65 8.27 13.28
C PRO A 219 2.54 8.20 12.06
N ALA A 220 2.05 8.67 10.91
CA ALA A 220 2.82 8.69 9.67
C ALA A 220 4.04 9.63 9.75
N ALA A 221 3.94 10.75 10.48
CA ALA A 221 5.06 11.65 10.71
C ALA A 221 6.10 11.01 11.65
N LEU A 222 5.64 10.35 12.72
CA LEU A 222 6.51 9.58 13.62
C LEU A 222 7.23 8.45 12.88
N ALA A 223 6.53 7.69 12.04
CA ALA A 223 7.11 6.61 11.26
C ALA A 223 8.22 7.08 10.31
N VAL A 224 8.01 8.21 9.61
CA VAL A 224 9.05 8.82 8.77
C VAL A 224 10.26 9.22 9.59
N ARG A 225 10.04 9.87 10.74
CA ARG A 225 11.13 10.28 11.63
C ARG A 225 11.92 9.09 12.14
N THR A 226 11.24 8.03 12.59
CA THR A 226 11.87 6.77 12.99
C THR A 226 12.76 6.23 11.87
N ALA A 227 12.22 6.11 10.64
CA ALA A 227 12.98 5.58 9.51
C ALA A 227 14.21 6.44 9.16
N VAL A 228 14.09 7.77 9.19
CA VAL A 228 15.23 8.66 8.93
C VAL A 228 16.29 8.55 10.04
N LEU A 229 15.87 8.52 11.30
CA LEU A 229 16.79 8.34 12.43
C LEU A 229 17.53 7.00 12.34
N GLU A 230 16.82 5.93 12.00
CA GLU A 230 17.40 4.61 11.77
C GLU A 230 18.45 4.63 10.65
N LEU A 231 18.13 5.24 9.51
CA LEU A 231 19.06 5.35 8.37
C LEU A 231 20.26 6.27 8.64
N ARG A 232 20.15 7.15 9.64
CA ARG A 232 21.27 7.98 10.16
C ARG A 232 22.06 7.29 11.27
N GLY A 233 21.68 6.09 11.70
CA GLY A 233 22.32 5.39 12.81
C GLY A 233 21.95 5.92 14.20
N ARG A 234 20.93 6.77 14.31
CA ARG A 234 20.41 7.35 15.58
C ARG A 234 19.34 6.42 16.17
N TYR A 235 19.72 5.17 16.43
CA TYR A 235 18.80 4.09 16.78
C TYR A 235 18.09 4.29 18.12
N ALA A 236 18.78 4.81 19.14
CA ALA A 236 18.15 5.09 20.44
C ALA A 236 17.00 6.11 20.32
N GLU A 237 17.17 7.16 19.52
CA GLU A 237 16.13 8.16 19.28
C GLU A 237 14.97 7.58 18.45
N ALA A 238 15.28 6.76 17.44
CA ALA A 238 14.28 6.04 16.67
C ALA A 238 13.46 5.07 17.55
N MET A 239 14.12 4.39 18.49
CA MET A 239 13.49 3.49 19.46
C MET A 239 12.48 4.24 20.34
N LEU A 240 12.82 5.43 20.86
CA LEU A 240 11.89 6.24 21.66
C LEU A 240 10.61 6.60 20.88
N LEU A 241 10.74 6.99 19.61
CA LEU A 241 9.57 7.29 18.78
C LEU A 241 8.75 6.03 18.47
N THR A 242 9.41 4.89 18.31
CA THR A 242 8.74 3.63 17.99
C THR A 242 8.03 3.04 19.21
N VAL A 243 8.59 3.20 20.42
CA VAL A 243 7.89 2.88 21.68
C VAL A 243 6.64 3.74 21.82
N LYS A 244 6.73 5.04 21.51
CA LYS A 244 5.55 5.93 21.50
C LYS A 244 4.49 5.45 20.51
N LEU A 245 4.89 5.02 19.31
CA LEU A 245 3.98 4.46 18.31
C LEU A 245 3.33 3.16 18.80
N ALA A 246 4.11 2.20 19.29
CA ALA A 246 3.59 0.91 19.76
C ALA A 246 2.70 1.04 21.01
N GLY A 247 2.90 2.10 21.82
CA GLY A 247 2.11 2.37 23.02
C GLY A 247 0.77 3.09 22.78
N ASP A 248 0.46 3.52 21.56
CA ASP A 248 -0.80 4.21 21.26
C ASP A 248 -1.99 3.22 21.28
N ARG A 249 -2.77 3.29 22.36
CA ARG A 249 -3.95 2.44 22.60
C ARG A 249 -5.13 2.72 21.67
N THR A 250 -5.07 3.78 20.86
CA THR A 250 -6.14 4.13 19.91
C THR A 250 -6.00 3.42 18.56
N GLN A 251 -4.95 2.62 18.40
CA GLN A 251 -4.66 1.92 17.16
C GLN A 251 -5.60 0.76 16.90
N GLU A 252 -5.94 0.59 15.63
CA GLU A 252 -6.57 -0.64 15.18
C GLU A 252 -5.57 -1.82 15.28
N PRO A 253 -6.02 -3.06 15.49
CA PRO A 253 -5.13 -4.21 15.68
C PRO A 253 -4.06 -4.37 14.59
N HIS A 254 -4.41 -4.09 13.33
CA HIS A 254 -3.49 -4.17 12.21
C HIS A 254 -2.40 -3.07 12.21
N GLU A 255 -2.72 -1.87 12.72
CA GLU A 255 -1.75 -0.78 12.88
C GLU A 255 -0.79 -1.10 14.02
N ALA A 256 -1.32 -1.59 15.14
CA ALA A 256 -0.53 -2.05 16.27
C ALA A 256 0.43 -3.18 15.86
N ALA A 257 -0.04 -4.14 15.06
CA ALA A 257 0.79 -5.22 14.53
C ALA A 257 2.02 -4.70 13.75
N VAL A 258 1.83 -3.69 12.89
CA VAL A 258 2.91 -3.04 12.13
C VAL A 258 3.89 -2.32 13.08
N ASN A 259 3.37 -1.60 14.07
CA ASN A 259 4.20 -0.85 15.00
C ASN A 259 5.00 -1.74 15.94
N PHE A 260 4.44 -2.89 16.36
CA PHE A 260 5.20 -3.90 17.12
C PHE A 260 6.28 -4.57 16.28
N ALA A 261 6.01 -4.86 14.99
CA ALA A 261 7.04 -5.37 14.09
C ALA A 261 8.20 -4.37 13.92
N ALA A 262 7.88 -3.07 13.76
CA ALA A 262 8.87 -2.00 13.73
C ALA A 262 9.63 -1.87 15.05
N LEU A 263 8.94 -1.96 16.20
CA LEU A 263 9.54 -1.92 17.53
C LEU A 263 10.56 -3.05 17.72
N ALA A 264 10.23 -4.25 17.28
CA ALA A 264 11.15 -5.37 17.35
C ALA A 264 12.41 -5.15 16.51
N GLY A 265 12.24 -4.69 15.26
CA GLY A 265 13.35 -4.38 14.37
C GLY A 265 14.28 -3.32 14.96
N ILE A 266 13.70 -2.19 15.40
CA ILE A 266 14.49 -1.08 15.92
C ILE A 266 15.17 -1.43 17.24
N ALA A 267 14.54 -2.22 18.12
CA ALA A 267 15.16 -2.70 19.36
C ALA A 267 16.41 -3.55 19.06
N CYS A 268 16.32 -4.48 18.11
CA CYS A 268 17.46 -5.30 17.69
C CYS A 268 18.63 -4.46 17.14
N VAL A 269 18.38 -3.56 16.19
CA VAL A 269 19.48 -2.72 15.63
C VAL A 269 20.05 -1.74 16.65
N THR A 270 19.25 -1.31 17.64
CA THR A 270 19.75 -0.45 18.74
C THR A 270 20.73 -1.23 19.63
N VAL A 271 20.44 -2.50 19.93
CA VAL A 271 21.35 -3.41 20.65
C VAL A 271 22.61 -3.70 19.83
N GLU A 272 22.45 -4.03 18.54
CA GLU A 272 23.59 -4.31 17.64
C GLU A 272 24.55 -3.12 17.56
N ALA A 273 24.02 -1.90 17.58
CA ALA A 273 24.80 -0.66 17.59
C ALA A 273 25.40 -0.30 18.96
N GLY A 274 25.12 -1.08 20.01
CA GLY A 274 25.57 -0.81 21.37
C GLY A 274 24.90 0.42 22.03
N GLN A 275 23.76 0.86 21.51
CA GLN A 275 23.02 2.03 22.01
C GLN A 275 21.94 1.66 23.03
N LEU A 276 21.69 0.36 23.25
CA LEU A 276 20.78 -0.18 24.24
C LEU A 276 21.39 -1.45 24.84
N ASP A 277 21.19 -1.64 26.14
CA ASP A 277 21.56 -2.87 26.83
C ASP A 277 20.92 -4.11 26.18
N SER A 278 21.69 -5.18 26.06
CA SER A 278 21.26 -6.39 25.35
C SER A 278 20.11 -7.11 26.05
N GLU A 279 20.12 -7.19 27.39
CA GLU A 279 19.06 -7.89 28.12
C GLU A 279 17.72 -7.17 27.90
N THR A 280 17.72 -5.85 28.09
CA THR A 280 16.53 -5.01 27.94
C THR A 280 16.04 -5.00 26.49
N GLY A 281 16.94 -4.79 25.53
CA GLY A 281 16.60 -4.64 24.13
C GLY A 281 16.13 -5.93 23.47
N LEU A 282 16.78 -7.06 23.75
CA LEU A 282 16.39 -8.35 23.16
C LEU A 282 15.10 -8.88 23.77
N SER A 283 14.86 -8.66 25.07
CA SER A 283 13.57 -8.96 25.71
C SER A 283 12.44 -8.14 25.07
N THR A 284 12.66 -6.83 24.88
CA THR A 284 11.71 -5.95 24.19
C THR A 284 11.43 -6.41 22.77
N ALA A 285 12.48 -6.77 22.01
CA ALA A 285 12.33 -7.25 20.65
C ALA A 285 11.53 -8.55 20.56
N ALA A 286 11.81 -9.52 21.44
CA ALA A 286 11.10 -10.80 21.49
C ALA A 286 9.62 -10.62 21.84
N MET A 287 9.30 -9.78 22.84
CA MET A 287 7.92 -9.44 23.19
C MET A 287 7.19 -8.75 22.05
N ALA A 288 7.84 -7.78 21.39
CA ALA A 288 7.24 -7.05 20.27
C ALA A 288 6.98 -7.97 19.07
N LEU A 289 7.87 -8.92 18.75
CA LEU A 289 7.62 -9.94 17.72
C LEU A 289 6.38 -10.78 18.05
N ALA A 290 6.29 -11.29 19.27
CA ALA A 290 5.16 -12.11 19.71
C ALA A 290 3.83 -11.35 19.62
N ASN A 291 3.82 -10.07 20.00
CA ASN A 291 2.64 -9.21 19.89
C ASN A 291 2.25 -8.96 18.44
N ALA A 292 3.22 -8.67 17.55
CA ALA A 292 2.95 -8.48 16.13
C ALA A 292 2.28 -9.71 15.50
N GLU A 293 2.78 -10.91 15.82
CA GLU A 293 2.25 -12.18 15.32
C GLU A 293 0.84 -12.48 15.85
N THR A 294 0.63 -12.23 17.15
CA THR A 294 -0.69 -12.42 17.78
C THR A 294 -1.74 -11.51 17.16
N LEU A 295 -1.35 -10.29 16.75
CA LEU A 295 -2.20 -9.35 16.04
C LEU A 295 -2.31 -9.64 14.53
N GLY A 296 -1.74 -10.74 14.05
CA GLY A 296 -1.89 -11.22 12.68
C GLY A 296 -0.89 -10.63 11.68
N TYR A 297 0.24 -10.08 12.13
CA TYR A 297 1.30 -9.66 11.21
C TYR A 297 1.89 -10.88 10.47
N HIS A 298 2.23 -10.69 9.20
CA HIS A 298 2.73 -11.78 8.36
C HIS A 298 4.11 -12.26 8.82
N THR A 299 4.21 -13.52 9.25
CA THR A 299 5.45 -14.14 9.76
C THR A 299 6.61 -14.08 8.77
N VAL A 300 6.35 -14.18 7.47
CA VAL A 300 7.36 -14.05 6.41
C VAL A 300 8.02 -12.67 6.42
N LYS A 301 7.29 -11.61 6.77
CA LYS A 301 7.85 -10.26 6.88
C LYS A 301 8.69 -10.05 8.14
N LEU A 302 8.64 -10.97 9.10
CA LEU A 302 9.41 -10.91 10.35
C LEU A 302 10.73 -11.70 10.27
N LEU A 303 11.02 -12.36 9.13
CA LEU A 303 12.22 -13.20 8.99
C LEU A 303 13.51 -12.41 9.25
N GLY A 304 13.64 -11.20 8.69
CA GLY A 304 14.81 -10.35 8.90
C GLY A 304 15.02 -9.97 10.37
N THR A 305 13.97 -9.51 11.05
CA THR A 305 14.03 -9.17 12.48
C THR A 305 14.32 -10.39 13.35
N ARG A 306 13.72 -11.55 13.05
CA ARG A 306 14.00 -12.80 13.76
C ARG A 306 15.43 -13.28 13.54
N ALA A 307 15.99 -13.08 12.33
CA ALA A 307 17.38 -13.39 12.04
C ALA A 307 18.33 -12.54 12.87
N LEU A 308 18.07 -11.23 12.95
CA LEU A 308 18.88 -10.32 13.75
C LEU A 308 18.76 -10.62 15.25
N LEU A 309 17.56 -10.93 15.74
CA LEU A 309 17.37 -11.38 17.12
C LEU A 309 18.17 -12.66 17.40
N ALA A 310 18.09 -13.66 16.52
CA ALA A 310 18.85 -14.91 16.65
C ALA A 310 20.35 -14.65 16.72
N LEU A 311 20.87 -13.80 15.83
CA LEU A 311 22.29 -13.40 15.82
C LEU A 311 22.70 -12.78 17.16
N LEU A 312 21.92 -11.82 17.66
CA LEU A 312 22.22 -11.10 18.90
C LEU A 312 22.07 -11.98 20.15
N THR A 313 21.29 -13.06 20.07
CA THR A 313 21.20 -14.08 21.14
C THR A 313 22.26 -15.18 21.02
N GLY A 314 23.12 -15.14 19.99
CA GLY A 314 24.21 -16.11 19.78
C GLY A 314 23.84 -17.37 18.97
N ASP A 315 22.63 -17.46 18.42
CA ASP A 315 22.20 -18.56 17.55
C ASP A 315 22.54 -18.23 16.08
N THR A 316 23.84 -18.31 15.76
CA THR A 316 24.38 -17.91 14.44
C THR A 316 23.83 -18.76 13.30
N ALA A 317 23.71 -20.08 13.49
CA ALA A 317 23.21 -20.99 12.47
C ALA A 317 21.76 -20.66 12.07
N ARG A 318 20.91 -20.36 13.07
CA ARG A 318 19.55 -19.91 12.81
C ARG A 318 19.52 -18.52 12.17
N ALA A 319 20.41 -17.61 12.57
CA ALA A 319 20.53 -16.30 11.96
C ALA A 319 20.88 -16.40 10.46
N VAL A 320 21.84 -17.25 10.07
CA VAL A 320 22.19 -17.52 8.66
C VAL A 320 20.98 -18.02 7.89
N ALA A 321 20.29 -19.03 8.41
CA ALA A 321 19.13 -19.62 7.75
C ALA A 321 17.99 -18.60 7.55
N LEU A 322 17.65 -17.83 8.59
CA LEU A 322 16.57 -16.85 8.54
C LEU A 322 16.92 -15.63 7.68
N ALA A 323 18.14 -15.08 7.80
CA ALA A 323 18.58 -13.93 7.00
C ALA A 323 18.69 -14.28 5.52
N GLY A 324 19.18 -15.49 5.19
CA GLY A 324 19.20 -15.99 3.83
C GLY A 324 17.80 -16.11 3.21
N GLN A 325 16.83 -16.63 3.98
CA GLN A 325 15.43 -16.69 3.55
C GLN A 325 14.81 -15.29 3.38
N ALA A 326 15.06 -14.38 4.34
CA ALA A 326 14.55 -13.00 4.29
C ALA A 326 15.04 -12.29 3.02
N ALA A 327 16.36 -12.33 2.77
CA ALA A 327 17.00 -11.72 1.61
C ALA A 327 16.59 -12.36 0.26
N ALA A 328 16.06 -13.60 0.27
CA ALA A 328 15.57 -14.30 -0.92
C ALA A 328 14.11 -13.96 -1.25
N VAL A 329 13.29 -13.64 -0.24
CA VAL A 329 11.84 -13.42 -0.41
C VAL A 329 11.49 -11.95 -0.60
N THR A 330 12.33 -11.03 -0.12
CA THR A 330 12.07 -9.58 -0.24
C THR A 330 12.50 -9.00 -1.58
N ASP A 331 11.61 -8.22 -2.20
CA ASP A 331 11.87 -7.47 -3.44
C ASP A 331 12.35 -6.03 -3.17
N GLU A 332 12.29 -5.56 -1.92
CA GLU A 332 12.60 -4.18 -1.57
C GLU A 332 14.12 -4.01 -1.35
N PRO A 333 14.82 -3.16 -2.13
CA PRO A 333 16.29 -3.08 -2.08
C PRO A 333 16.86 -2.75 -0.70
N LEU A 334 16.23 -1.83 0.03
CA LEU A 334 16.68 -1.40 1.35
C LEU A 334 16.55 -2.52 2.40
N VAL A 335 15.37 -3.15 2.45
CA VAL A 335 15.12 -4.30 3.33
C VAL A 335 16.06 -5.45 2.99
N ARG A 336 16.22 -5.75 1.69
CA ARG A 336 17.14 -6.80 1.23
C ARG A 336 18.58 -6.53 1.62
N ALA A 337 19.05 -5.30 1.47
CA ALA A 337 20.40 -4.90 1.86
C ALA A 337 20.59 -5.03 3.38
N ASN A 338 19.58 -4.70 4.18
CA ASN A 338 19.59 -4.88 5.63
C ASN A 338 19.61 -6.36 6.05
N ASP A 339 18.85 -7.22 5.38
CA ASP A 339 18.87 -8.67 5.60
C ASP A 339 20.22 -9.29 5.22
N LEU A 340 20.81 -8.84 4.10
CA LEU A 340 22.17 -9.25 3.68
C LEU A 340 23.25 -8.74 4.64
N ALA A 341 23.06 -7.57 5.26
CA ALA A 341 23.95 -7.08 6.32
C ALA A 341 23.87 -8.01 7.56
N THR A 342 22.67 -8.41 7.97
CA THR A 342 22.50 -9.41 9.05
C THR A 342 23.13 -10.75 8.68
N LEU A 343 22.95 -11.23 7.44
CA LEU A 343 23.58 -12.46 6.95
C LEU A 343 25.11 -12.37 6.97
N THR A 344 25.66 -11.23 6.55
CA THR A 344 27.10 -10.96 6.59
C THR A 344 27.63 -11.03 8.02
N ALA A 345 26.95 -10.37 8.96
CA ALA A 345 27.31 -10.39 10.37
C ALA A 345 27.23 -11.81 10.98
N ALA A 346 26.24 -12.61 10.56
CA ALA A 346 26.12 -14.00 10.99
C ALA A 346 27.28 -14.88 10.47
N TYR A 347 27.66 -14.76 9.19
CA TYR A 347 28.83 -15.49 8.66
C TYR A 347 30.14 -15.08 9.35
N MET A 348 30.31 -13.79 9.67
CA MET A 348 31.46 -13.33 10.46
C MET A 348 31.50 -13.97 11.85
N ALA A 349 30.35 -14.09 12.50
CA ALA A 349 30.25 -14.72 13.82
C ALA A 349 30.53 -16.24 13.77
N GLU A 350 30.25 -16.91 12.64
CA GLU A 350 30.64 -18.31 12.39
C GLU A 350 32.12 -18.48 12.00
N GLY A 351 32.83 -17.39 11.68
CA GLY A 351 34.19 -17.42 11.17
C GLY A 351 34.31 -17.67 9.66
N ASP A 352 33.21 -17.71 8.92
CA ASP A 352 33.21 -17.83 7.45
C ASP A 352 33.31 -16.45 6.79
N ASN A 353 34.50 -15.85 6.87
CA ASN A 353 34.78 -14.54 6.26
C ASN A 353 34.66 -14.55 4.72
N ALA A 354 34.76 -15.72 4.07
CA ALA A 354 34.60 -15.82 2.62
C ALA A 354 33.13 -15.62 2.23
N ALA A 355 32.20 -16.34 2.88
CA ALA A 355 30.77 -16.15 2.67
C ALA A 355 30.28 -14.77 3.12
N ALA A 356 30.88 -14.21 4.19
CA ALA A 356 30.60 -12.86 4.64
C ALA A 356 30.93 -11.82 3.55
N ARG A 357 32.11 -11.90 2.92
CA ARG A 357 32.51 -10.98 1.83
C ARG A 357 31.57 -11.07 0.62
N VAL A 358 31.16 -12.28 0.24
CA VAL A 358 30.19 -12.49 -0.85
C VAL A 358 28.84 -11.85 -0.53
N SER A 359 28.36 -11.99 0.71
CA SER A 359 27.09 -11.42 1.16
C SER A 359 27.16 -9.90 1.27
N LEU A 360 28.27 -9.36 1.78
CA LEU A 360 28.51 -7.92 1.87
C LEU A 360 28.52 -7.29 0.48
N ALA A 361 29.22 -7.88 -0.49
CA ALA A 361 29.28 -7.35 -1.86
C ALA A 361 27.87 -7.24 -2.49
N LYS A 362 26.99 -8.21 -2.21
CA LYS A 362 25.58 -8.14 -2.65
C LYS A 362 24.82 -7.01 -1.96
N ALA A 363 25.06 -6.79 -0.67
CA ALA A 363 24.43 -5.71 0.08
C ALA A 363 24.89 -4.33 -0.45
N GLU A 364 26.18 -4.17 -0.71
CA GLU A 364 26.78 -2.95 -1.27
C GLU A 364 26.31 -2.63 -2.67
N ALA A 365 26.09 -3.66 -3.50
CA ALA A 365 25.51 -3.48 -4.84
C ALA A 365 24.08 -2.91 -4.80
N LEU A 366 23.35 -3.10 -3.69
CA LEU A 366 22.00 -2.58 -3.51
C LEU A 366 22.01 -1.19 -2.86
N VAL A 367 22.65 -1.06 -1.69
CA VAL A 367 22.58 0.15 -0.85
C VAL A 367 23.94 0.40 -0.16
N PRO A 368 24.95 0.92 -0.87
CA PRO A 368 26.31 1.03 -0.34
C PRO A 368 26.47 2.03 0.81
N TRP A 369 25.52 2.96 0.93
CA TRP A 369 25.51 4.06 1.92
C TRP A 369 24.88 3.67 3.27
N LEU A 370 24.27 2.49 3.40
CA LEU A 370 23.60 2.08 4.63
C LEU A 370 24.63 2.00 5.79
N PRO A 371 24.35 2.56 6.99
CA PRO A 371 25.31 2.56 8.10
C PRO A 371 25.81 1.17 8.50
N ARG A 372 24.90 0.20 8.60
CA ARG A 372 25.24 -1.20 8.95
C ARG A 372 26.25 -1.81 7.96
N ILE A 373 26.05 -1.57 6.66
CA ILE A 373 26.96 -2.05 5.60
C ILE A 373 28.34 -1.41 5.74
N THR A 374 28.39 -0.11 6.02
CA THR A 374 29.66 0.61 6.22
C THR A 374 30.45 0.07 7.41
N VAL A 375 29.78 -0.21 8.53
CA VAL A 375 30.41 -0.80 9.73
C VAL A 375 30.94 -2.21 9.44
N LEU A 376 30.16 -3.06 8.75
CA LEU A 376 30.58 -4.42 8.41
C LEU A 376 31.76 -4.44 7.45
N ARG A 377 31.79 -3.53 6.46
CA ARG A 377 32.93 -3.34 5.56
C ARG A 377 34.21 -3.06 6.33
N GLN A 378 34.16 -2.13 7.30
CA GLN A 378 35.32 -1.79 8.12
C GLN A 378 35.82 -3.00 8.92
N ARG A 379 34.92 -3.75 9.55
CA ARG A 379 35.28 -4.95 10.33
C ARG A 379 35.92 -6.05 9.46
N LEU A 380 35.37 -6.32 8.28
CA LEU A 380 35.90 -7.32 7.34
C LEU A 380 37.22 -6.92 6.67
N SER A 381 37.57 -5.62 6.68
CA SER A 381 38.84 -5.14 6.12
C SER A 381 40.03 -5.32 7.06
N ILE A 382 39.78 -5.53 8.35
CA ILE A 382 40.80 -5.66 9.41
C ILE A 382 41.20 -7.14 9.65
N SER A 383 40.48 -8.09 9.05
CA SER A 383 40.60 -9.54 9.24
C SER A 383 40.88 -10.28 7.93
#